data_AF-A0A183E5E0-F1
#
_entry.id   AF-A0A183E5E0-F1
#
_cell.length_a   1.000
_cell.length_b   1.000
_cell.length_c   1.000
_cell.angle_alpha   90.00
_cell.angle_beta   90.00
_cell.angle_gamma   90.00
#
_symmetry.space_group_name_H-M   'P 1'
#
loop_
_entity.id
_entity.type
_entity.pdbx_description
1 polymer ?
#
loop_
_entity_poly.entity_id
_entity_poly.type
_entity_poly.pdbx_seq_one_letter_code
_entity_poly.pdbx_strand_id
1 'polypeptide(L)'
;LIIEHKQTVDLFREFLREYNVGGFGLVYRELLKRNCSLGKHYVEVSLDDLKGFNEEIANKMQQYPTRILAALEEAGKLTADEAMESAAKGIEIHDVQVTLQSNEVAASIRQLKVKIDQTAQLQRCPIDPYHIMPDKCYCIDYQTLKLQENPEDVPHGEMPRHMQLYCDRYLTDRVAPGNRVMIVGVYSIKRIFKKQRANDKTLSGIRTPYIRVLGIQVQTCGPGRVERREFTPEEEKFFKDLAKTPNIYELITKSIAPSIYGSEDIKKSIACLLFSGSRKRFPFQHLFSLFEKYKFEMEAFSVSNPERLPDGLTRRGDINILLLGDPGTAKSQLLKFVEKVAPIAVYTSGKGSSAAGLTASVNRDPASRTFIMEGGAMVLADGGIVCIDEFDKMREDDRVAIHEAMEQQTISIAKAGITTTLNSRCSVLAAANSVYGRWDDSKGDENIDFMPTILSRFDMIYIVKDTHDVLRDTVSSSSTESVTLKPLLYTYIAFCRATCAPRLSQTASEKLIHSYVRLRNPLVDAEHR
;
A
#
# COMPACT_ATOMS: atom_id res chain seq x y z
N LEU A 1 -39.55 -19.35 -4.28
CA LEU A 1 -38.14 -19.63 -3.93
C LEU A 1 -37.34 -20.17 -5.12
N ILE A 2 -37.67 -21.34 -5.69
CA ILE A 2 -36.90 -21.89 -6.83
C ILE A 2 -37.11 -21.08 -8.12
N ILE A 3 -38.35 -20.69 -8.43
CA ILE A 3 -38.66 -19.85 -9.61
C ILE A 3 -37.96 -18.49 -9.52
N GLU A 4 -38.06 -17.85 -8.36
CA GLU A 4 -37.40 -16.59 -8.06
C GLU A 4 -35.86 -16.69 -8.15
N HIS A 5 -35.27 -17.82 -7.72
CA HIS A 5 -33.83 -18.08 -7.88
C HIS A 5 -33.45 -18.15 -9.36
N LYS A 6 -34.20 -18.91 -10.18
CA LYS A 6 -33.95 -19.01 -11.63
C LYS A 6 -34.06 -17.65 -12.33
N GLN A 7 -35.10 -16.87 -12.03
CA GLN A 7 -35.24 -15.51 -12.57
C GLN A 7 -34.04 -14.63 -12.22
N THR A 8 -33.50 -14.77 -11.00
CA THR A 8 -32.32 -14.03 -10.57
C THR A 8 -31.07 -14.47 -11.33
N VAL A 9 -30.90 -15.78 -11.56
CA VAL A 9 -29.80 -16.34 -12.38
C VAL A 9 -29.86 -15.83 -13.82
N ASP A 10 -31.05 -15.81 -14.42
CA ASP A 10 -31.24 -15.34 -15.80
C ASP A 10 -30.89 -13.84 -15.95
N LEU A 11 -31.32 -13.00 -15.00
CA LEU A 11 -30.97 -11.58 -14.96
C LEU A 11 -29.46 -11.36 -14.80
N PHE A 12 -28.78 -12.17 -13.97
CA PHE A 12 -27.33 -12.08 -13.83
C PHE A 12 -26.60 -12.54 -15.09
N ARG A 13 -27.13 -13.53 -15.80
CA ARG A 13 -26.59 -13.97 -17.08
C ARG A 13 -26.73 -12.87 -18.15
N GLU A 14 -27.86 -12.17 -18.19
CA GLU A 14 -28.02 -10.98 -19.05
C GLU A 14 -27.02 -9.88 -18.69
N PHE A 15 -26.86 -9.58 -17.39
CA PHE A 15 -25.88 -8.62 -16.90
C PHE A 15 -24.45 -8.96 -17.37
N LEU A 16 -24.00 -10.20 -17.18
CA LEU A 16 -22.65 -10.64 -17.60
C LEU A 16 -22.46 -10.60 -19.13
N ARG A 17 -23.54 -10.62 -19.90
CA ARG A 17 -23.52 -10.62 -21.37
C ARG A 17 -23.62 -9.23 -21.99
N GLU A 18 -24.40 -8.33 -21.41
CA GLU A 18 -24.80 -7.07 -22.05
C GLU A 18 -24.11 -5.83 -21.47
N TYR A 19 -23.48 -5.96 -20.29
CA TYR A 19 -22.95 -4.80 -19.60
C TYR A 19 -21.77 -4.15 -20.35
N ASN A 20 -21.96 -2.88 -20.69
CA ASN A 20 -21.00 -2.03 -21.41
C ASN A 20 -20.68 -0.78 -20.59
N VAL A 21 -19.40 -0.52 -20.35
CA VAL A 21 -18.94 0.73 -19.72
C VAL A 21 -18.42 1.67 -20.82
N GLY A 22 -19.27 2.56 -21.31
CA GLY A 22 -18.85 3.78 -22.02
C GLY A 22 -17.97 3.63 -23.29
N GLY A 23 -17.86 2.44 -23.89
CA GLY A 23 -17.08 2.16 -25.10
C GLY A 23 -17.22 0.70 -25.53
N PHE A 24 -16.92 0.38 -26.79
CA PHE A 24 -17.26 -0.84 -27.55
C PHE A 24 -16.84 -2.23 -26.99
N GLY A 25 -16.40 -2.36 -25.74
CA GLY A 25 -15.92 -3.62 -25.15
C GLY A 25 -16.88 -4.23 -24.12
N LEU A 26 -17.22 -5.51 -24.32
CA LEU A 26 -17.99 -6.33 -23.36
C LEU A 26 -17.07 -6.75 -22.20
N VAL A 27 -16.95 -5.91 -21.18
CA VAL A 27 -15.95 -6.03 -20.11
C VAL A 27 -15.97 -7.40 -19.44
N TYR A 28 -17.13 -7.85 -18.96
CA TYR A 28 -17.23 -9.09 -18.16
C TYR A 28 -17.10 -10.36 -18.98
N ARG A 29 -17.66 -10.39 -20.20
CA ARG A 29 -17.57 -11.55 -21.10
C ARG A 29 -16.14 -11.76 -21.59
N GLU A 30 -15.46 -10.69 -21.98
CA GLU A 30 -14.06 -10.77 -22.41
C GLU A 30 -13.13 -11.12 -21.25
N LEU A 31 -13.40 -10.59 -20.05
CA LEU A 31 -12.65 -10.91 -18.83
C LEU A 31 -12.82 -12.39 -18.45
N LEU A 32 -14.04 -12.93 -18.51
CA LEU A 32 -14.32 -14.35 -18.34
C LEU A 32 -13.57 -15.20 -19.34
N LYS A 33 -13.63 -14.85 -20.64
CA LYS A 33 -12.94 -15.58 -21.70
C LYS A 33 -11.42 -15.57 -21.51
N ARG A 34 -10.85 -14.41 -21.16
CA ARG A 34 -9.42 -14.24 -20.86
C ARG A 34 -9.01 -15.09 -19.65
N ASN A 35 -9.77 -15.02 -18.56
CA ASN A 35 -9.47 -15.74 -17.33
C ASN A 35 -9.60 -17.26 -17.51
N CYS A 36 -10.63 -17.73 -18.21
CA CYS A 36 -10.79 -19.14 -18.54
C CYS A 36 -9.67 -19.65 -19.45
N SER A 37 -9.22 -18.85 -20.42
CA SER A 37 -8.07 -19.20 -21.28
C SER A 37 -6.76 -19.33 -20.47
N LEU A 38 -6.65 -18.62 -19.34
CA LEU A 38 -5.51 -18.68 -18.42
C LEU A 38 -5.67 -19.79 -17.35
N GLY A 39 -6.75 -20.58 -17.38
CA GLY A 39 -7.04 -21.60 -16.38
C GLY A 39 -7.45 -21.03 -15.00
N LYS A 40 -7.82 -19.75 -14.94
CA LYS A 40 -8.24 -19.08 -13.71
C LYS A 40 -9.76 -18.90 -13.72
N HIS A 41 -10.47 -19.72 -12.97
CA HIS A 41 -11.93 -19.71 -12.94
C HIS A 41 -12.49 -18.71 -11.93
N TYR A 42 -12.20 -17.41 -12.12
CA TYR A 42 -12.80 -16.35 -11.30
C TYR A 42 -13.20 -15.12 -12.11
N VAL A 43 -14.17 -14.38 -11.57
CA VAL A 43 -14.63 -13.09 -12.10
C VAL A 43 -14.61 -12.07 -10.98
N GLU A 44 -14.04 -10.89 -11.26
CA GLU A 44 -14.13 -9.72 -10.40
C GLU A 44 -15.30 -8.88 -10.91
N VAL A 45 -16.36 -8.73 -10.11
CA VAL A 45 -17.57 -7.94 -10.43
C VAL A 45 -17.66 -6.74 -9.51
N SER A 46 -17.83 -5.55 -10.09
CA SER A 46 -18.02 -4.32 -9.33
C SER A 46 -19.48 -4.16 -8.88
N LEU A 47 -19.70 -3.79 -7.61
CA LEU A 47 -21.05 -3.54 -7.10
C LEU A 47 -21.69 -2.28 -7.71
N ASP A 48 -20.90 -1.29 -8.11
CA ASP A 48 -21.40 -0.06 -8.73
C ASP A 48 -21.96 -0.34 -10.12
N ASP A 49 -21.32 -1.23 -10.87
CA ASP A 49 -21.79 -1.70 -12.17
C ASP A 49 -23.12 -2.44 -12.04
N LEU A 50 -23.25 -3.28 -11.01
CA LEU A 50 -24.49 -4.00 -10.72
C LEU A 50 -25.63 -3.04 -10.34
N LYS A 51 -25.35 -2.02 -9.54
CA LYS A 51 -26.33 -0.96 -9.22
C LYS A 51 -26.77 -0.19 -10.46
N GLY A 52 -25.82 0.11 -11.36
CA GLY A 52 -26.11 0.82 -12.61
C GLY A 52 -27.03 0.03 -13.54
N PHE A 53 -26.93 -1.30 -13.54
CA PHE A 53 -27.81 -2.17 -14.32
C PHE A 53 -29.16 -2.42 -13.64
N ASN A 54 -29.15 -2.81 -12.36
CA ASN A 54 -30.37 -3.09 -11.61
C ASN A 54 -30.21 -2.84 -10.10
N GLU A 55 -30.83 -1.77 -9.62
CA GLU A 55 -30.81 -1.36 -8.22
C GLU A 55 -31.49 -2.39 -7.29
N GLU A 56 -32.55 -3.07 -7.74
CA GLU A 56 -33.28 -4.04 -6.92
C GLU A 56 -32.42 -5.25 -6.58
N ILE A 57 -31.64 -5.74 -7.54
CA ILE A 57 -30.74 -6.88 -7.34
C ILE A 57 -29.61 -6.49 -6.38
N ALA A 58 -29.04 -5.30 -6.54
CA ALA A 58 -28.03 -4.78 -5.63
C ALA A 58 -28.56 -4.68 -4.18
N ASN A 59 -29.79 -4.18 -4.01
CA ASN A 59 -30.44 -4.12 -2.69
C ASN A 59 -30.69 -5.51 -2.10
N LYS A 60 -31.15 -6.46 -2.92
CA LYS A 60 -31.32 -7.86 -2.49
C LYS A 60 -29.97 -8.49 -2.12
N MET A 61 -28.90 -8.16 -2.84
CA MET A 61 -27.54 -8.65 -2.58
C MET A 61 -26.99 -8.17 -1.24
N GLN A 62 -27.29 -6.91 -0.86
CA GLN A 62 -26.96 -6.38 0.45
C GLN A 62 -27.76 -7.06 1.59
N GLN A 63 -29.02 -7.41 1.34
CA GLN A 63 -29.88 -8.07 2.34
C GLN A 63 -29.55 -9.56 2.51
N TYR A 64 -29.33 -10.30 1.42
CA TYR A 64 -29.15 -11.75 1.39
C TYR A 64 -27.96 -12.16 0.51
N PRO A 65 -26.71 -11.82 0.91
CA PRO A 65 -25.53 -12.06 0.09
C PRO A 65 -25.31 -13.55 -0.20
N THR A 66 -25.51 -14.44 0.78
CA THR A 66 -25.21 -15.87 0.63
C THR A 66 -26.06 -16.57 -0.45
N ARG A 67 -27.34 -16.23 -0.57
CA ARG A 67 -28.24 -16.85 -1.57
C ARG A 67 -27.95 -16.32 -2.96
N ILE A 68 -27.67 -15.02 -3.06
CA ILE A 68 -27.46 -14.33 -4.34
C ILE A 68 -26.09 -14.64 -4.93
N LEU A 69 -25.07 -14.81 -4.09
CA LEU A 69 -23.75 -15.27 -4.54
C LEU A 69 -23.83 -16.65 -5.21
N ALA A 70 -24.60 -17.58 -4.65
CA ALA A 70 -24.77 -18.90 -5.27
C ALA A 70 -25.44 -18.79 -6.66
N ALA A 71 -26.46 -17.94 -6.79
CA ALA A 71 -27.10 -17.66 -8.08
C ALA A 71 -26.12 -17.01 -9.08
N LEU A 72 -25.24 -16.13 -8.61
CA LEU A 72 -24.25 -15.44 -9.42
C LEU A 72 -23.13 -16.39 -9.90
N GLU A 73 -22.67 -17.31 -9.05
CA GLU A 73 -21.72 -18.36 -9.43
C GLU A 73 -22.32 -19.31 -10.47
N GLU A 74 -23.60 -19.68 -10.33
CA GLU A 74 -24.33 -20.49 -11.31
C GLU A 74 -24.45 -19.75 -12.66
N ALA A 75 -24.85 -18.47 -12.66
CA ALA A 75 -24.92 -17.66 -13.87
C ALA A 75 -23.54 -17.48 -14.53
N GLY A 76 -22.50 -17.30 -13.73
CA GLY A 76 -21.11 -17.19 -14.19
C GLY A 76 -20.61 -18.47 -14.85
N LYS A 77 -20.97 -19.64 -14.29
CA LYS A 77 -20.64 -20.95 -14.88
C LYS A 77 -21.30 -21.12 -16.25
N LEU A 78 -22.60 -20.86 -16.36
CA LEU A 78 -23.32 -20.95 -17.64
C LEU A 78 -22.74 -20.02 -18.70
N THR A 79 -22.39 -18.79 -18.31
CA THR A 79 -21.78 -17.80 -19.23
C THR A 79 -20.37 -18.23 -19.66
N ALA A 80 -19.59 -18.85 -18.76
CA ALA A 80 -18.27 -19.38 -19.07
C ALA A 80 -18.34 -20.59 -20.02
N ASP A 81 -19.28 -21.51 -19.79
CA ASP A 81 -19.52 -22.68 -20.64
C ASP A 81 -19.78 -22.23 -22.09
N GLU A 82 -20.69 -21.28 -22.30
CA GLU A 82 -21.01 -20.73 -23.62
C GLU A 82 -19.84 -19.99 -24.29
N ALA A 83 -19.08 -19.22 -23.51
CA ALA A 83 -17.91 -18.51 -24.01
C ALA A 83 -16.80 -19.49 -24.47
N MET A 84 -16.73 -20.67 -23.85
CA MET A 84 -15.73 -21.72 -24.13
C MET A 84 -16.21 -22.75 -25.15
N GLU A 85 -17.52 -22.96 -25.32
CA GLU A 85 -18.10 -23.74 -26.44
C GLU A 85 -17.63 -23.23 -27.80
N SER A 86 -17.32 -21.93 -27.88
CA SER A 86 -16.75 -21.27 -29.05
C SER A 86 -15.26 -21.56 -29.28
N ALA A 87 -14.54 -22.15 -28.32
CA ALA A 87 -13.07 -22.22 -28.30
C ALA A 87 -12.46 -23.63 -28.20
N ALA A 88 -13.00 -24.58 -27.40
CA ALA A 88 -12.49 -25.96 -27.35
C ALA A 88 -13.44 -26.94 -26.63
N LYS A 89 -13.75 -28.07 -27.27
CA LYS A 89 -14.37 -29.23 -26.63
C LYS A 89 -13.34 -29.94 -25.73
N GLY A 90 -13.55 -29.91 -24.41
CA GLY A 90 -12.90 -30.86 -23.49
C GLY A 90 -12.28 -30.33 -22.20
N ILE A 91 -12.46 -29.05 -21.84
CA ILE A 91 -12.03 -28.55 -20.52
C ILE A 91 -13.27 -28.52 -19.62
N GLU A 92 -13.34 -29.42 -18.64
CA GLU A 92 -14.37 -29.37 -17.59
C GLU A 92 -14.16 -28.11 -16.75
N ILE A 93 -15.12 -27.19 -16.78
CA ILE A 93 -15.03 -25.93 -16.06
C ILE A 93 -15.29 -26.19 -14.57
N HIS A 94 -14.23 -26.06 -13.77
CA HIS A 94 -14.33 -26.00 -12.31
C HIS A 94 -15.15 -24.76 -11.90
N ASP A 95 -15.93 -24.88 -10.82
CA ASP A 95 -16.89 -23.85 -10.38
C ASP A 95 -16.28 -22.44 -10.39
N VAL A 96 -16.90 -21.54 -11.15
CA VAL A 96 -16.44 -20.15 -11.29
C VAL A 96 -16.67 -19.42 -9.97
N GLN A 97 -15.60 -18.90 -9.37
CA GLN A 97 -15.69 -18.08 -8.18
C GLN A 97 -15.96 -16.62 -8.56
N VAL A 98 -17.00 -16.02 -7.98
CA VAL A 98 -17.27 -14.60 -8.17
C VAL A 98 -16.73 -13.82 -6.98
N THR A 99 -15.92 -12.82 -7.28
CA THR A 99 -15.30 -11.90 -6.31
C THR A 99 -15.89 -10.52 -6.51
N LEU A 100 -16.10 -9.79 -5.42
CA LEU A 100 -16.77 -8.50 -5.46
C LEU A 100 -15.81 -7.36 -5.18
N GLN A 101 -15.93 -6.30 -5.96
CA GLN A 101 -15.24 -5.03 -5.72
C GLN A 101 -16.26 -3.93 -5.46
N SER A 102 -15.96 -3.05 -4.52
CA SER A 102 -16.80 -1.91 -4.18
C SER A 102 -15.93 -0.71 -3.90
N ASN A 103 -16.21 0.42 -4.55
CA ASN A 103 -15.50 1.67 -4.31
C ASN A 103 -16.17 2.52 -3.21
N GLU A 104 -17.16 1.97 -2.50
CA GLU A 104 -17.80 2.65 -1.37
C GLU A 104 -16.84 2.81 -0.18
N VAL A 105 -17.02 3.89 0.59
CA VAL A 105 -16.25 4.14 1.82
C VAL A 105 -16.51 3.02 2.83
N ALA A 106 -15.45 2.31 3.23
CA ALA A 106 -15.59 1.21 4.17
C ALA A 106 -16.05 1.67 5.56
N ALA A 107 -16.88 0.85 6.18
CA ALA A 107 -17.28 1.05 7.57
C ALA A 107 -16.17 0.57 8.54
N SER A 108 -15.92 1.33 9.61
CA SER A 108 -15.03 0.90 10.71
C SER A 108 -15.55 -0.39 11.36
N ILE A 109 -14.61 -1.25 11.75
CA ILE A 109 -14.86 -2.53 12.45
C ILE A 109 -15.75 -2.31 13.70
N ARG A 110 -15.70 -1.13 14.32
CA ARG A 110 -16.43 -0.78 15.53
C ARG A 110 -17.94 -0.61 15.31
N GLN A 111 -18.35 -0.27 14.10
CA GLN A 111 -19.76 0.01 13.78
C GLN A 111 -20.53 -1.24 13.32
N LEU A 112 -19.85 -2.39 13.18
CA LEU A 112 -20.45 -3.64 12.74
C LEU A 112 -21.41 -4.20 13.81
N LYS A 113 -22.71 -4.08 13.55
CA LYS A 113 -23.77 -4.69 14.36
C LYS A 113 -24.43 -5.83 13.59
N VAL A 114 -24.54 -6.99 14.23
CA VAL A 114 -25.36 -8.09 13.69
C VAL A 114 -26.80 -7.87 14.10
N LYS A 115 -27.70 -7.80 13.11
CA LYS A 115 -29.12 -8.04 13.33
C LYS A 115 -29.27 -9.53 13.58
N ILE A 116 -29.39 -9.91 14.85
CA ILE A 116 -29.58 -11.32 15.23
C ILE A 116 -31.04 -11.64 14.99
N ASP A 117 -31.37 -12.18 13.81
CA ASP A 117 -32.63 -12.90 13.66
C ASP A 117 -32.53 -14.21 14.44
N GLN A 118 -33.39 -14.34 15.45
CA GLN A 118 -33.44 -15.49 16.34
C GLN A 118 -34.10 -16.70 15.69
N THR A 119 -33.57 -17.28 14.61
CA THR A 119 -34.15 -18.53 14.08
C THR A 119 -33.18 -19.31 13.21
N ALA A 120 -32.50 -20.28 13.81
CA ALA A 120 -32.17 -21.56 13.18
C ALA A 120 -31.67 -22.49 14.29
N GLN A 121 -32.60 -23.23 14.91
CA GLN A 121 -32.21 -24.43 15.65
C GLN A 121 -31.70 -25.43 14.61
N LEU A 122 -30.38 -25.63 14.57
CA LEU A 122 -29.78 -26.71 13.80
C LEU A 122 -30.34 -28.03 14.36
N GLN A 123 -31.27 -28.65 13.62
CA GLN A 123 -31.61 -30.05 13.82
C GLN A 123 -30.32 -30.85 13.63
N ARG A 124 -29.89 -31.53 14.70
CA ARG A 124 -28.79 -32.49 14.61
C ARG A 124 -29.24 -33.63 13.71
N CYS A 125 -28.56 -33.81 12.59
CA CYS A 125 -28.75 -34.98 11.75
C CYS A 125 -28.48 -36.25 12.57
N PRO A 126 -29.20 -37.34 12.29
CA PRO A 126 -28.89 -38.66 12.84
C PRO A 126 -27.47 -39.09 12.44
N ILE A 127 -26.86 -39.94 13.26
CA ILE A 127 -25.49 -40.42 13.05
C ILE A 127 -25.52 -41.40 11.88
N ASP A 128 -25.01 -40.97 10.73
CA ASP A 128 -24.84 -41.85 9.57
C ASP A 128 -23.64 -42.81 9.76
N PRO A 129 -23.72 -44.07 9.30
CA PRO A 129 -22.67 -45.08 9.44
C PRO A 129 -21.56 -44.99 8.37
N TYR A 130 -21.50 -43.92 7.57
CA TYR A 130 -20.53 -43.81 6.47
C TYR A 130 -19.15 -43.37 6.95
N HIS A 131 -18.11 -44.05 6.46
CA HIS A 131 -16.71 -43.72 6.69
C HIS A 131 -16.18 -42.84 5.55
N ILE A 132 -15.68 -41.65 5.87
CA ILE A 132 -15.12 -40.71 4.89
C ILE A 132 -13.72 -41.21 4.48
N MET A 133 -13.51 -41.46 3.19
CA MET A 133 -12.19 -41.77 2.64
C MET A 133 -11.44 -40.47 2.29
N PRO A 134 -10.35 -40.10 2.99
CA PRO A 134 -9.63 -38.86 2.75
C PRO A 134 -8.90 -38.84 1.40
N ASP A 135 -8.45 -39.98 0.88
CA ASP A 135 -7.65 -40.02 -0.36
C ASP A 135 -8.45 -39.69 -1.62
N LYS A 136 -9.78 -39.77 -1.54
CA LYS A 136 -10.70 -39.46 -2.65
C LYS A 136 -11.44 -38.14 -2.47
N CYS A 137 -11.13 -37.38 -1.41
CA CYS A 137 -11.80 -36.12 -1.18
C CYS A 137 -11.16 -35.00 -2.01
N TYR A 138 -12.01 -34.08 -2.48
CA TYR A 138 -11.56 -32.84 -3.07
C TYR A 138 -11.34 -31.83 -1.94
N CYS A 139 -10.09 -31.43 -1.74
CA CYS A 139 -9.72 -30.42 -0.74
C CYS A 139 -9.80 -29.03 -1.37
N ILE A 140 -10.37 -28.08 -0.63
CA ILE A 140 -10.39 -26.66 -1.01
C ILE A 140 -9.47 -25.91 -0.06
N ASP A 141 -8.59 -25.08 -0.62
CA ASP A 141 -7.69 -24.24 0.15
C ASP A 141 -8.47 -23.21 0.96
N TYR A 142 -8.06 -23.05 2.21
CA TYR A 142 -8.68 -22.20 3.20
C TYR A 142 -7.61 -21.46 3.99
N GLN A 143 -7.69 -20.15 4.05
CA GLN A 143 -6.75 -19.32 4.78
C GLN A 143 -7.47 -18.41 5.77
N THR A 144 -6.89 -18.29 6.97
CA THR A 144 -7.35 -17.38 8.01
C THR A 144 -6.43 -16.17 8.07
N LEU A 145 -6.95 -14.97 7.84
CA LEU A 145 -6.20 -13.72 7.96
C LEU A 145 -6.68 -12.95 9.20
N LYS A 146 -5.81 -12.13 9.79
CA LYS A 146 -6.19 -11.16 10.82
C LYS A 146 -6.10 -9.76 10.25
N LEU A 147 -7.22 -9.06 10.23
CA LEU A 147 -7.29 -7.64 9.89
C LEU A 147 -7.11 -6.81 11.15
N GLN A 148 -6.32 -5.74 11.05
CA GLN A 148 -6.22 -4.71 12.07
C GLN A 148 -6.86 -3.43 11.54
N GLU A 149 -7.58 -2.72 12.41
CA GLU A 149 -8.12 -1.39 12.10
C GLU A 149 -6.98 -0.40 11.84
N ASN A 150 -7.17 0.51 10.87
CA ASN A 150 -6.20 1.56 10.60
C ASN A 150 -6.05 2.48 11.81
N PRO A 151 -4.82 2.89 12.19
CA PRO A 151 -4.61 3.76 13.34
C PRO A 151 -5.25 5.15 13.18
N GLU A 152 -5.46 5.60 11.94
CA GLU A 152 -6.10 6.89 11.61
C GLU A 152 -7.60 6.90 11.91
N ASP A 153 -8.27 5.76 11.78
CA ASP A 153 -9.72 5.60 12.00
C ASP A 153 -10.06 5.33 13.48
N VAL A 154 -9.05 5.15 14.33
CA VAL A 154 -9.22 4.84 15.75
C VAL A 154 -9.40 6.14 16.55
N PRO A 155 -10.48 6.27 17.35
CA PRO A 155 -10.65 7.42 18.23
C PRO A 155 -9.53 7.46 19.28
N HIS A 156 -9.09 8.68 19.61
CA HIS A 156 -8.00 8.91 20.55
C HIS A 156 -8.26 8.22 21.90
N GLY A 157 -7.30 7.41 22.34
CA GLY A 157 -7.32 6.75 23.65
C GLY A 157 -7.77 5.29 23.66
N GLU A 158 -8.22 4.73 22.54
CA GLU A 158 -8.53 3.29 22.44
C GLU A 158 -7.46 2.50 21.67
N MET A 159 -7.28 1.22 22.03
CA MET A 159 -6.41 0.31 21.29
C MET A 159 -7.09 -0.14 19.98
N PRO A 160 -6.34 -0.27 18.86
CA PRO A 160 -6.87 -0.77 17.61
C PRO A 160 -7.41 -2.19 17.77
N ARG A 161 -8.59 -2.46 17.21
CA ARG A 161 -9.22 -3.79 17.26
C ARG A 161 -8.76 -4.64 16.08
N HIS A 162 -8.69 -5.95 16.30
CA HIS A 162 -8.41 -6.93 15.24
C HIS A 162 -9.61 -7.84 15.01
N MET A 163 -9.77 -8.32 13.78
CA MET A 163 -10.85 -9.23 13.39
C MET A 163 -10.32 -10.35 12.51
N GLN A 164 -10.93 -11.53 12.63
CA GLN A 164 -10.56 -12.69 11.82
C GLN A 164 -11.33 -12.70 10.51
N LEU A 165 -10.62 -13.00 9.43
CA LEU A 165 -11.10 -13.12 8.08
C LEU A 165 -10.90 -14.55 7.61
N TYR A 166 -11.83 -15.03 6.80
CA TYR A 166 -11.72 -16.31 6.12
C TYR A 166 -11.72 -16.11 4.62
N CYS A 167 -10.66 -16.57 3.98
CA CYS A 167 -10.43 -16.51 2.55
C CYS A 167 -10.50 -17.94 2.00
N ASP A 168 -11.38 -18.13 1.01
CA ASP A 168 -11.60 -19.42 0.36
C ASP A 168 -10.99 -19.37 -1.06
N ARG A 169 -10.46 -20.51 -1.53
CA ARG A 169 -10.06 -20.74 -2.94
C ARG A 169 -9.07 -19.69 -3.45
N TYR A 170 -9.42 -18.94 -4.49
CA TYR A 170 -8.49 -18.05 -5.21
C TYR A 170 -8.09 -16.79 -4.41
N LEU A 171 -8.77 -16.53 -3.29
CA LEU A 171 -8.43 -15.44 -2.39
C LEU A 171 -7.28 -15.81 -1.43
N THR A 172 -6.88 -17.09 -1.36
CA THR A 172 -5.75 -17.50 -0.53
C THR A 172 -4.43 -16.97 -1.09
N ASP A 173 -3.55 -16.55 -0.19
CA ASP A 173 -2.20 -16.05 -0.45
C ASP A 173 -2.11 -14.81 -1.38
N ARG A 174 -3.24 -14.10 -1.56
CA ARG A 174 -3.27 -12.84 -2.33
C ARG A 174 -2.68 -11.64 -1.58
N VAL A 175 -2.63 -11.70 -0.25
CA VAL A 175 -2.24 -10.58 0.61
C VAL A 175 -0.95 -10.90 1.34
N ALA A 176 0.06 -10.06 1.14
CA ALA A 176 1.25 -10.07 1.98
C ALA A 176 0.97 -9.34 3.31
N PRO A 177 1.52 -9.83 4.43
CA PRO A 177 1.37 -9.17 5.73
C PRO A 177 1.99 -7.76 5.70
N GLY A 178 1.30 -6.79 6.31
CA GLY A 178 1.70 -5.38 6.31
C GLY A 178 1.06 -4.53 5.20
N ASN A 179 0.44 -5.15 4.20
CA ASN A 179 -0.33 -4.41 3.19
C ASN A 179 -1.67 -3.94 3.75
N ARG A 180 -2.07 -2.73 3.36
CA ARG A 180 -3.42 -2.22 3.59
C ARG A 180 -4.37 -2.86 2.59
N VAL A 181 -5.51 -3.33 3.07
CA VAL A 181 -6.47 -4.07 2.25
C VAL A 181 -7.88 -3.58 2.54
N MET A 182 -8.66 -3.41 1.48
CA MET A 182 -10.10 -3.24 1.57
C MET A 182 -10.74 -4.59 1.34
N ILE A 183 -11.66 -4.94 2.23
CA ILE A 183 -12.23 -6.28 2.27
C ILE A 183 -13.73 -6.16 2.16
N VAL A 184 -14.25 -6.77 1.10
CA VAL A 184 -15.68 -6.96 0.90
C VAL A 184 -16.00 -8.37 1.39
N GLY A 185 -16.92 -8.49 2.32
CA GLY A 185 -17.26 -9.79 2.89
C GLY A 185 -18.53 -9.80 3.71
N VAL A 186 -19.02 -11.00 3.97
CA VAL A 186 -20.19 -11.23 4.82
C VAL A 186 -19.74 -11.33 6.27
N TYR A 187 -20.23 -10.43 7.11
CA TYR A 187 -20.00 -10.47 8.54
C TYR A 187 -20.86 -11.56 9.20
N SER A 188 -20.22 -12.52 9.86
CA SER A 188 -20.89 -13.67 10.47
C SER A 188 -20.36 -13.93 11.88
N ILE A 189 -21.16 -14.62 12.71
CA ILE A 189 -20.79 -14.95 14.08
C ILE A 189 -20.66 -16.46 14.20
N LYS A 190 -19.47 -16.92 14.61
CA LYS A 190 -19.26 -18.30 15.02
C LYS A 190 -19.59 -18.45 16.51
N ARG A 191 -20.38 -19.46 16.86
CA ARG A 191 -20.50 -19.90 18.25
C ARG A 191 -19.35 -20.88 18.52
N ILE A 192 -18.39 -20.48 19.35
CA ILE A 192 -17.35 -21.40 19.78
C ILE A 192 -17.94 -22.22 20.94
N PHE A 193 -18.13 -23.51 20.69
CA PHE A 193 -18.39 -24.47 21.77
C PHE A 193 -17.05 -24.76 22.44
N LYS A 194 -16.86 -24.26 23.66
CA LYS A 194 -15.81 -24.80 24.51
C LYS A 194 -16.20 -26.26 24.80
N LYS A 195 -15.34 -27.21 24.43
CA LYS A 195 -15.42 -28.58 24.96
C LYS A 195 -15.17 -28.50 26.47
N GLN A 196 -16.21 -28.26 27.25
CA GLN A 196 -16.16 -28.51 28.68
C GLN A 196 -16.31 -30.00 28.93
N ARG A 197 -15.68 -30.46 30.03
CA ARG A 197 -15.88 -31.80 30.59
C ARG A 197 -17.38 -32.04 30.83
N ALA A 198 -17.78 -33.29 30.70
CA ALA A 198 -19.10 -33.80 30.34
C ALA A 198 -20.35 -33.39 31.17
N ASN A 199 -20.30 -32.47 32.15
CA ASN A 199 -21.36 -32.41 33.18
C ASN A 199 -22.10 -31.08 33.45
N ASP A 200 -21.88 -30.00 32.70
CA ASP A 200 -22.72 -28.78 32.86
C ASP A 200 -23.41 -28.35 31.56
N LYS A 201 -24.76 -28.37 31.58
CA LYS A 201 -25.65 -28.01 30.46
C LYS A 201 -25.96 -26.50 30.40
N THR A 202 -25.01 -25.64 30.78
CA THR A 202 -25.14 -24.19 30.56
C THR A 202 -24.33 -23.80 29.31
N LEU A 203 -25.01 -23.84 28.17
CA LEU A 203 -24.42 -23.66 26.83
C LEU A 203 -24.13 -22.17 26.53
N SER A 204 -23.33 -21.50 27.37
CA SER A 204 -22.86 -20.14 27.10
C SER A 204 -21.64 -20.18 26.17
N GLY A 205 -21.90 -20.37 24.88
CA GLY A 205 -20.87 -20.28 23.85
C GLY A 205 -20.48 -18.83 23.60
N ILE A 206 -19.20 -18.49 23.80
CA ILE A 206 -18.67 -17.19 23.42
C ILE A 206 -18.81 -17.05 21.90
N ARG A 207 -19.44 -15.96 21.48
CA ARG A 207 -19.67 -15.61 20.08
C ARG A 207 -18.46 -14.85 19.56
N THR A 208 -17.71 -15.44 18.63
CA THR A 208 -16.58 -14.78 17.98
C THR A 208 -16.99 -14.35 16.59
N PRO A 209 -16.91 -13.05 16.26
CA PRO A 209 -17.20 -12.57 14.93
C PRO A 209 -16.08 -12.95 13.96
N TYR A 210 -16.45 -13.20 12.70
CA TYR A 210 -15.52 -13.36 11.60
C TYR A 210 -16.14 -12.80 10.33
N ILE A 211 -15.31 -12.37 9.38
CA ILE A 211 -15.77 -12.00 8.04
C ILE A 211 -15.44 -13.13 7.09
N ARG A 212 -16.44 -13.60 6.33
CA ARG A 212 -16.20 -14.42 5.15
C ARG A 212 -15.90 -13.50 3.99
N VAL A 213 -14.69 -13.57 3.45
CA VAL A 213 -14.21 -12.66 2.43
C VAL A 213 -14.74 -13.07 1.06
N LEU A 214 -15.32 -12.11 0.35
CA LEU A 214 -15.81 -12.25 -1.03
C LEU A 214 -14.87 -11.57 -2.02
N GLY A 215 -14.26 -10.47 -1.61
CA GLY A 215 -13.31 -9.74 -2.42
C GLY A 215 -12.25 -9.07 -1.55
N ILE A 216 -11.02 -9.12 -2.04
CA ILE A 216 -9.89 -8.43 -1.45
C ILE A 216 -9.35 -7.47 -2.49
N GLN A 217 -9.36 -6.19 -2.14
CA GLN A 217 -8.68 -5.17 -2.92
C GLN A 217 -7.45 -4.76 -2.11
N VAL A 218 -6.30 -5.24 -2.56
CA VAL A 218 -5.02 -4.82 -1.96
C VAL A 218 -4.79 -3.38 -2.36
N GLN A 219 -4.76 -2.49 -1.36
CA GLN A 219 -4.31 -1.13 -1.57
C GLN A 219 -2.80 -1.18 -1.70
N THR A 220 -2.30 -1.36 -2.93
CA THR A 220 -0.86 -1.27 -3.26
C THR A 220 -0.31 0.16 -3.11
N CYS A 221 -1.16 1.09 -2.69
CA CYS A 221 -0.89 2.49 -2.44
C CYS A 221 -1.61 2.85 -1.12
N GLY A 222 -0.86 3.26 -0.09
CA GLY A 222 -1.39 3.58 1.23
C GLY A 222 -2.42 4.73 1.25
N PRO A 223 -2.92 5.08 2.43
CA PRO A 223 -4.18 5.81 2.70
C PRO A 223 -4.14 7.28 2.24
N GLY A 224 -2.95 7.80 1.97
CA GLY A 224 -2.73 9.14 1.48
C GLY A 224 -2.23 9.13 0.06
N ARG A 225 -2.33 8.07 -0.73
CA ARG A 225 -2.38 8.27 -2.18
C ARG A 225 -3.76 7.87 -2.60
N VAL A 226 -4.50 8.89 -3.05
CA VAL A 226 -5.64 8.78 -3.94
C VAL A 226 -5.54 7.46 -4.70
N GLU A 227 -6.66 6.76 -4.79
CA GLU A 227 -6.85 5.68 -5.74
C GLU A 227 -6.26 6.06 -7.12
N ARG A 228 -6.40 5.24 -8.14
CA ARG A 228 -6.58 5.91 -9.44
C ARG A 228 -7.85 6.77 -9.32
N ARG A 229 -7.79 7.98 -8.68
CA ARG A 229 -8.65 9.06 -9.11
C ARG A 229 -8.26 9.17 -10.55
N GLU A 230 -9.19 8.75 -11.38
CA GLU A 230 -9.27 9.22 -12.73
C GLU A 230 -9.31 10.74 -12.58
N PHE A 231 -8.13 11.36 -12.79
CA PHE A 231 -8.01 12.80 -12.75
C PHE A 231 -8.98 13.33 -13.77
N THR A 232 -9.82 14.29 -13.38
CA THR A 232 -10.67 14.92 -14.37
C THR A 232 -9.76 15.61 -15.39
N PRO A 233 -10.14 15.63 -16.67
CA PRO A 233 -9.34 16.31 -17.70
C PRO A 233 -9.16 17.81 -17.41
N GLU A 234 -10.00 18.39 -16.54
CA GLU A 234 -9.89 19.76 -16.05
C GLU A 234 -8.76 19.93 -15.03
N GLU A 235 -8.65 19.03 -14.04
CA GLU A 235 -7.55 19.02 -13.07
C GLU A 235 -6.20 18.83 -13.77
N GLU A 236 -6.13 17.93 -14.76
CA GLU A 236 -4.91 17.71 -15.54
C GLU A 236 -4.47 18.97 -16.30
N LYS A 237 -5.42 19.69 -16.92
CA LYS A 237 -5.14 20.96 -17.59
C LYS A 237 -4.59 21.99 -16.61
N PHE A 238 -5.23 22.14 -15.44
CA PHE A 238 -4.76 23.04 -14.39
C PHE A 238 -3.33 22.73 -13.94
N PHE A 239 -2.99 21.46 -13.73
CA PHE A 239 -1.63 21.04 -13.36
C PHE A 239 -0.61 21.32 -14.47
N LYS A 240 -0.98 21.13 -15.74
CA LYS A 240 -0.12 21.48 -16.88
C LYS A 240 0.10 22.99 -16.97
N ASP A 241 -0.91 23.79 -16.69
CA ASP A 241 -0.79 25.25 -16.71
C ASP A 241 0.04 25.78 -15.54
N LEU A 242 -0.11 25.19 -14.36
CA LEU A 242 0.77 25.46 -13.22
C LEU A 242 2.23 25.15 -13.57
N ALA A 243 2.50 24.01 -14.20
CA ALA A 243 3.85 23.56 -14.57
C ALA A 243 4.56 24.48 -15.59
N LYS A 244 3.81 25.27 -16.38
CA LYS A 244 4.38 26.23 -17.32
C LYS A 244 4.94 27.48 -16.62
N THR A 245 4.53 27.75 -15.38
CA THR A 245 5.00 28.94 -14.66
C THR A 245 6.46 28.78 -14.24
N PRO A 246 7.34 29.77 -14.50
CA PRO A 246 8.78 29.65 -14.23
C PRO A 246 9.11 29.67 -12.73
N ASN A 247 8.24 30.26 -11.89
CA ASN A 247 8.45 30.39 -10.45
C ASN A 247 7.89 29.23 -9.62
N ILE A 248 7.48 28.13 -10.27
CA ILE A 248 6.80 27.01 -9.59
C ILE A 248 7.67 26.36 -8.51
N TYR A 249 8.99 26.27 -8.74
CA TYR A 249 9.91 25.65 -7.79
C TYR A 249 9.98 26.42 -6.47
N GLU A 250 10.06 27.75 -6.54
CA GLU A 250 10.04 28.63 -5.36
C GLU A 250 8.66 28.65 -4.70
N LEU A 251 7.58 28.66 -5.49
CA LEU A 251 6.21 28.62 -4.99
C LEU A 251 5.95 27.35 -4.17
N ILE A 252 6.35 26.18 -4.68
CA ILE A 252 6.24 24.90 -3.96
C ILE A 252 7.10 24.95 -2.70
N THR A 253 8.34 25.42 -2.81
CA THR A 253 9.27 25.52 -1.67
C THR A 253 8.72 26.40 -0.55
N LYS A 254 8.16 27.57 -0.87
CA LYS A 254 7.54 28.50 0.09
C LYS A 254 6.24 27.94 0.69
N SER A 255 5.52 27.12 -0.07
CA SER A 255 4.28 26.46 0.39
C SER A 255 4.54 25.29 1.35
N ILE A 256 5.74 24.70 1.32
CA ILE A 256 6.17 23.66 2.26
C ILE A 256 6.50 24.32 3.61
N ALA A 257 5.80 23.87 4.66
CA ALA A 257 5.94 24.32 6.04
C ALA A 257 5.97 25.87 6.16
N PRO A 258 4.84 26.56 5.92
CA PRO A 258 4.78 28.02 5.99
C PRO A 258 5.03 28.57 7.40
N SER A 259 4.82 27.75 8.44
CA SER A 259 5.07 28.12 9.83
C SER A 259 6.54 28.06 10.24
N ILE A 260 7.42 27.51 9.39
CA ILE A 260 8.86 27.40 9.67
C ILE A 260 9.57 28.44 8.81
N TYR A 261 10.24 29.38 9.45
CA TYR A 261 11.07 30.38 8.79
C TYR A 261 12.51 29.87 8.63
N GLY A 262 13.17 30.24 7.52
CA GLY A 262 14.58 29.92 7.29
C GLY A 262 14.86 28.70 6.41
N SER A 263 16.15 28.56 6.06
CA SER A 263 16.77 27.49 5.26
C SER A 263 15.90 26.95 4.11
N GLU A 264 15.74 27.76 3.06
CA GLU A 264 14.99 27.37 1.85
C GLU A 264 15.55 26.11 1.19
N ASP A 265 16.85 25.84 1.34
CA ASP A 265 17.49 24.67 0.74
C ASP A 265 17.04 23.34 1.35
N ILE A 266 16.68 23.33 2.64
CA ILE A 266 16.08 22.16 3.28
C ILE A 266 14.68 21.94 2.70
N LYS A 267 13.89 23.01 2.53
CA LYS A 267 12.54 22.93 1.96
C LYS A 267 12.55 22.48 0.50
N LYS A 268 13.50 22.98 -0.30
CA LYS A 268 13.75 22.54 -1.68
C LYS A 268 14.01 21.04 -1.76
N SER A 269 14.81 20.53 -0.83
CA SER A 269 15.20 19.12 -0.80
C SER A 269 14.08 18.22 -0.32
N ILE A 270 13.28 18.69 0.63
CA ILE A 270 12.02 18.04 1.01
C ILE A 270 11.03 18.06 -0.15
N ALA A 271 10.97 19.12 -0.96
CA ALA A 271 10.15 19.13 -2.17
C ALA A 271 10.60 18.01 -3.12
N CYS A 272 11.90 17.89 -3.39
CA CYS A 272 12.48 16.82 -4.20
C CYS A 272 12.18 15.43 -3.60
N LEU A 273 12.22 15.27 -2.27
CA LEU A 273 11.86 14.04 -1.58
C LEU A 273 10.38 13.68 -1.78
N LEU A 274 9.47 14.64 -1.69
CA LEU A 274 8.03 14.43 -1.87
C LEU A 274 7.70 13.96 -3.29
N PHE A 275 8.33 14.57 -4.30
CA PHE A 275 8.23 14.11 -5.69
C PHE A 275 8.94 12.76 -5.91
N SER A 276 9.95 12.44 -5.09
CA SER A 276 10.83 11.27 -5.17
C SER A 276 11.46 11.07 -6.55
N GLY A 277 12.46 10.19 -6.64
CA GLY A 277 13.10 9.87 -7.92
C GLY A 277 12.24 9.00 -8.81
N SER A 278 12.61 8.96 -10.10
CA SER A 278 11.96 8.08 -11.06
C SER A 278 12.35 6.63 -10.84
N ARG A 279 11.35 5.76 -10.72
CA ARG A 279 11.55 4.31 -10.73
C ARG A 279 11.90 3.87 -12.15
N LYS A 280 13.17 3.56 -12.40
CA LYS A 280 13.62 2.95 -13.65
C LYS A 280 13.12 1.51 -13.71
N ARG A 281 11.88 1.34 -14.16
CA ARG A 281 11.44 0.06 -14.72
C ARG A 281 12.12 0.00 -16.08
N PHE A 282 13.04 -0.93 -16.28
CA PHE A 282 13.58 -1.18 -17.61
C PHE A 282 12.60 -2.10 -18.32
N PRO A 283 11.70 -1.61 -19.20
CA PRO A 283 11.19 -2.50 -20.22
C PRO A 283 12.37 -2.83 -21.14
N PHE A 284 12.46 -4.08 -21.57
CA PHE A 284 13.39 -4.56 -22.59
C PHE A 284 13.55 -3.52 -23.72
N GLN A 285 14.61 -2.71 -23.68
CA GLN A 285 14.90 -1.68 -24.68
C GLN A 285 15.14 -2.31 -26.07
N HIS A 286 15.46 -3.60 -26.13
CA HIS A 286 15.61 -4.36 -27.36
C HIS A 286 14.27 -4.62 -28.09
N LEU A 287 13.14 -4.69 -27.39
CA LEU A 287 11.84 -4.97 -28.02
C LEU A 287 11.25 -3.74 -28.72
N PHE A 288 11.55 -2.52 -28.26
CA PHE A 288 10.98 -1.29 -28.84
C PHE A 288 11.38 -1.06 -30.31
N SER A 289 12.60 -1.45 -30.69
CA SER A 289 13.05 -1.39 -32.10
C SER A 289 12.37 -2.42 -33.01
N LEU A 290 11.89 -3.53 -32.44
CA LEU A 290 11.11 -4.56 -33.15
C LEU A 290 9.62 -4.18 -33.24
N PHE A 291 9.09 -3.51 -32.21
CA PHE A 291 7.69 -3.05 -32.15
C PHE A 291 7.38 -1.94 -33.15
N GLU A 292 8.35 -1.09 -33.51
CA GLU A 292 8.15 -0.07 -34.56
C GLU A 292 7.98 -0.68 -35.96
N LYS A 293 8.34 -1.96 -36.13
CA LYS A 293 8.24 -2.69 -37.41
C LYS A 293 6.90 -3.41 -37.62
N TYR A 294 6.15 -3.69 -36.56
CA TYR A 294 4.85 -4.38 -36.64
C TYR A 294 3.76 -3.55 -35.96
N LYS A 295 3.01 -2.83 -36.79
CA LYS A 295 1.85 -2.02 -36.43
C LYS A 295 0.67 -2.95 -36.10
N PHE A 296 0.66 -3.55 -34.91
CA PHE A 296 -0.50 -4.26 -34.38
C PHE A 296 -1.01 -3.56 -33.12
N GLU A 297 -2.29 -3.23 -33.12
CA GLU A 297 -3.03 -2.78 -31.94
C GLU A 297 -2.90 -3.84 -30.84
N MET A 298 -2.46 -3.44 -29.65
CA MET A 298 -2.61 -4.28 -28.46
C MET A 298 -2.95 -3.42 -27.24
N GLU A 299 -4.15 -3.68 -26.73
CA GLU A 299 -4.62 -3.28 -25.41
C GLU A 299 -3.80 -3.95 -24.30
N ALA A 300 -3.46 -3.13 -23.30
CA ALA A 300 -3.10 -3.44 -21.92
C ALA A 300 -2.74 -4.90 -21.58
N PHE A 301 -1.46 -5.24 -21.73
CA PHE A 301 -0.85 -6.41 -21.08
C PHE A 301 -0.41 -6.03 -19.66
N SER A 302 -1.22 -6.38 -18.65
CA SER A 302 -0.90 -6.21 -17.24
C SER A 302 0.07 -7.30 -16.76
N VAL A 303 1.38 -7.09 -16.97
CA VAL A 303 2.43 -7.95 -16.39
C VAL A 303 2.55 -7.62 -14.91
N SER A 304 2.05 -8.52 -14.07
CA SER A 304 2.07 -8.45 -12.62
C SER A 304 3.36 -8.96 -11.98
N ASN A 305 4.51 -8.80 -12.62
CA ASN A 305 5.81 -9.04 -11.98
C ASN A 305 6.89 -8.14 -12.59
N PRO A 306 7.64 -7.37 -11.78
CA PRO A 306 8.76 -6.60 -12.28
C PRO A 306 9.89 -7.57 -12.66
N GLU A 307 10.06 -7.82 -13.96
CA GLU A 307 11.22 -8.56 -14.47
C GLU A 307 12.51 -7.86 -14.02
N ARG A 308 13.31 -8.62 -13.27
CA ARG A 308 14.61 -8.19 -12.75
C ARG A 308 15.60 -8.11 -13.91
N LEU A 309 16.64 -7.27 -13.78
CA LEU A 309 17.79 -7.31 -14.69
C LEU A 309 18.33 -8.75 -14.80
N PRO A 310 19.05 -9.10 -15.88
CA PRO A 310 19.87 -10.31 -15.91
C PRO A 310 20.90 -10.38 -14.75
N ASP A 311 21.19 -9.25 -14.08
CA ASP A 311 22.01 -9.15 -12.86
C ASP A 311 21.21 -9.15 -11.54
N GLY A 312 19.88 -9.23 -11.55
CA GLY A 312 19.05 -9.32 -10.33
C GLY A 312 19.00 -8.08 -9.43
N LEU A 313 19.81 -7.04 -9.68
CA LEU A 313 19.94 -5.87 -8.81
C LEU A 313 18.88 -4.79 -9.10
N THR A 314 18.04 -4.49 -8.11
CA THR A 314 17.14 -3.33 -8.12
C THR A 314 17.89 -2.07 -7.72
N ARG A 315 18.05 -1.12 -8.64
CA ARG A 315 18.66 0.18 -8.31
C ARG A 315 17.66 1.07 -7.56
N ARG A 316 18.06 1.53 -6.37
CA ARG A 316 17.32 2.50 -5.56
C ARG A 316 17.16 3.82 -6.33
N GLY A 317 15.92 4.33 -6.37
CA GLY A 317 15.59 5.63 -6.95
C GLY A 317 15.18 6.69 -5.94
N ASP A 318 14.99 6.29 -4.67
CA ASP A 318 14.50 7.15 -3.60
C ASP A 318 15.65 7.86 -2.87
N ILE A 319 15.45 9.11 -2.45
CA ILE A 319 16.46 9.97 -1.82
C ILE A 319 16.37 9.82 -0.30
N ASN A 320 17.51 9.71 0.39
CA ASN A 320 17.57 9.74 1.84
C ASN A 320 18.16 11.06 2.34
N ILE A 321 17.50 11.69 3.31
CA ILE A 321 17.89 12.99 3.85
C ILE A 321 18.13 12.88 5.36
N LEU A 322 19.25 13.44 5.83
CA LEU A 322 19.58 13.56 7.24
C LEU A 322 19.67 15.04 7.65
N LEU A 323 18.95 15.41 8.71
CA LEU A 323 18.98 16.74 9.31
C LEU A 323 19.76 16.70 10.63
N LEU A 324 20.95 17.29 10.65
CA LEU A 324 21.80 17.49 11.82
C LEU A 324 21.68 18.92 12.33
N GLY A 325 21.96 19.15 13.61
CA GLY A 325 21.94 20.50 14.18
C GLY A 325 21.53 20.55 15.65
N ASP A 326 21.34 21.76 16.12
CA ASP A 326 21.10 22.04 17.55
C ASP A 326 19.61 21.84 17.92
N PRO A 327 19.30 21.55 19.20
CA PRO A 327 17.92 21.51 19.67
C PRO A 327 17.28 22.91 19.57
N GLY A 328 16.00 22.97 19.21
CA GLY A 328 15.28 24.26 19.03
C GLY A 328 15.13 24.71 17.57
N THR A 329 15.81 24.07 16.63
CA THR A 329 15.78 24.40 15.18
C THR A 329 14.55 23.86 14.42
N ALA A 330 13.43 23.60 15.12
CA ALA A 330 12.16 23.12 14.56
C ALA A 330 12.20 21.84 13.68
N LYS A 331 13.28 21.03 13.71
CA LYS A 331 13.41 19.80 12.90
C LYS A 331 12.28 18.80 13.11
N SER A 332 11.92 18.49 14.36
CA SER A 332 10.81 17.56 14.66
C SER A 332 9.48 18.08 14.13
N GLN A 333 9.28 19.40 14.10
CA GLN A 333 8.07 20.01 13.53
C GLN A 333 8.05 19.88 12.01
N LEU A 334 9.22 19.96 11.37
CA LEU A 334 9.38 19.71 9.94
C LEU A 334 9.05 18.26 9.57
N LEU A 335 9.53 17.28 10.36
CA LEU A 335 9.19 15.86 10.19
C LEU A 335 7.67 15.62 10.28
N LYS A 336 7.02 16.19 11.31
CA LYS A 336 5.55 16.12 11.50
C LYS A 336 4.79 16.82 10.38
N PHE A 337 5.37 17.84 9.75
CA PHE A 337 4.77 18.47 8.59
C PHE A 337 4.86 17.55 7.36
N VAL A 338 6.02 16.94 7.12
CA VAL A 338 6.21 15.99 6.02
C VAL A 338 5.29 14.79 6.16
N GLU A 339 5.12 14.27 7.38
CA GLU A 339 4.17 13.18 7.67
C GLU A 339 2.75 13.51 7.19
N LYS A 340 2.30 14.76 7.38
CA LYS A 340 0.95 15.21 6.97
C LYS A 340 0.81 15.48 5.48
N VAL A 341 1.89 15.80 4.80
CA VAL A 341 1.88 16.17 3.36
C VAL A 341 2.15 14.96 2.48
N ALA A 342 2.98 14.04 2.95
CA ALA A 342 3.38 12.87 2.18
C ALA A 342 2.21 11.90 2.03
N PRO A 343 2.09 11.25 0.85
CA PRO A 343 0.99 10.34 0.59
C PRO A 343 1.05 9.04 1.40
N ILE A 344 2.27 8.62 1.75
CA ILE A 344 2.51 7.50 2.64
C ILE A 344 3.66 7.97 3.52
N ALA A 345 3.38 8.23 4.78
CA ALA A 345 4.42 8.49 5.75
C ALA A 345 4.12 7.85 7.09
N VAL A 346 5.19 7.41 7.75
CA VAL A 346 5.13 6.89 9.11
C VAL A 346 6.13 7.67 9.93
N TYR A 347 5.65 8.31 11.00
CA TYR A 347 6.50 8.95 11.98
C TYR A 347 6.88 7.98 13.08
N THR A 348 8.18 7.94 13.38
CA THR A 348 8.76 7.07 14.39
C THR A 348 9.84 7.81 15.16
N SER A 349 10.04 7.47 16.43
CA SER A 349 11.07 8.08 17.29
C SER A 349 12.15 7.05 17.58
N GLY A 350 13.42 7.43 17.50
CA GLY A 350 14.57 6.55 17.67
C GLY A 350 14.63 5.85 19.05
N LYS A 351 14.08 6.47 20.11
CA LYS A 351 13.97 5.82 21.43
C LYS A 351 12.78 4.86 21.54
N GLY A 352 11.68 5.17 20.84
CA GLY A 352 10.43 4.39 20.89
C GLY A 352 10.37 3.26 19.87
N SER A 353 11.28 3.24 18.89
CA SER A 353 11.29 2.32 17.77
C SER A 353 12.40 1.28 17.96
N SER A 354 12.04 0.12 18.48
CA SER A 354 12.95 -1.03 18.48
C SER A 354 13.08 -1.64 17.07
N ALA A 355 14.07 -2.50 16.85
CA ALA A 355 14.28 -3.22 15.60
C ALA A 355 13.02 -3.98 15.19
N ALA A 356 12.29 -4.55 16.16
CA ALA A 356 11.00 -5.21 15.94
C ALA A 356 9.90 -4.23 15.47
N GLY A 357 9.92 -3.00 15.98
CA GLY A 357 8.99 -1.93 15.58
C GLY A 357 9.35 -1.28 14.24
N LEU A 358 10.62 -1.28 13.83
CA LEU A 358 11.06 -0.76 12.52
C LEU A 358 10.88 -1.78 11.40
N THR A 359 11.20 -3.05 11.64
CA THR A 359 11.23 -4.11 10.62
C THR A 359 9.93 -4.91 10.54
N ALA A 360 9.87 -6.08 11.18
CA ALA A 360 8.66 -6.83 11.45
C ALA A 360 8.89 -7.73 12.65
N SER A 361 7.82 -8.03 13.38
CA SER A 361 7.85 -8.91 14.53
C SER A 361 7.03 -10.17 14.26
N VAL A 362 7.40 -11.27 14.91
CA VAL A 362 6.64 -12.54 14.84
C VAL A 362 6.09 -12.83 16.23
N ASN A 363 4.78 -12.71 16.37
CA ASN A 363 4.06 -12.89 17.63
C ASN A 363 3.26 -14.19 17.60
N ARG A 364 3.28 -14.94 18.70
CA ARG A 364 2.48 -16.17 18.84
C ARG A 364 1.12 -15.84 19.41
N ASP A 365 0.05 -16.17 18.69
CA ASP A 365 -1.30 -15.97 19.18
C ASP A 365 -1.67 -17.05 20.22
N PRO A 366 -2.10 -16.67 21.44
CA PRO A 366 -2.48 -17.64 22.47
C PRO A 366 -3.71 -18.48 22.09
N ALA A 367 -4.63 -17.97 21.26
CA ALA A 367 -5.88 -18.66 20.93
C ALA A 367 -5.70 -19.78 19.90
N SER A 368 -4.93 -19.51 18.85
CA SER A 368 -4.70 -20.43 17.73
C SER A 368 -3.37 -21.20 17.85
N ARG A 369 -2.46 -20.77 18.74
CA ARG A 369 -1.07 -21.24 18.88
C ARG A 369 -0.22 -21.08 17.62
N THR A 370 -0.73 -20.40 16.59
CA THR A 370 -0.01 -20.12 15.35
C THR A 370 0.85 -18.86 15.51
N PHE A 371 1.91 -18.79 14.70
CA PHE A 371 2.76 -17.62 14.60
C PHE A 371 2.13 -16.63 13.61
N ILE A 372 2.10 -15.36 13.98
CA ILE A 372 1.56 -14.26 13.20
C ILE A 372 2.67 -13.25 13.01
N MET A 373 2.81 -12.74 11.80
CA MET A 373 3.78 -11.71 11.47
C MET A 373 3.10 -10.34 11.52
N GLU A 374 3.73 -9.38 12.20
CA GLU A 374 3.29 -7.98 12.28
C GLU A 374 4.35 -7.10 11.60
N GLY A 375 3.93 -6.31 10.61
CA GLY A 375 4.81 -5.38 9.90
C GLY A 375 5.20 -4.20 10.77
N GLY A 376 6.48 -3.84 10.78
CA GLY A 376 7.00 -2.64 11.42
C GLY A 376 6.86 -1.39 10.55
N ALA A 377 7.27 -0.25 11.09
CA ALA A 377 7.10 1.07 10.50
C ALA A 377 7.65 1.19 9.07
N MET A 378 8.78 0.54 8.75
CA MET A 378 9.39 0.60 7.42
C MET A 378 8.61 -0.22 6.38
N VAL A 379 8.06 -1.37 6.78
CA VAL A 379 7.24 -2.22 5.90
C VAL A 379 5.90 -1.54 5.62
N LEU A 380 5.31 -0.90 6.64
CA LEU A 380 4.07 -0.12 6.50
C LEU A 380 4.25 1.12 5.59
N ALA A 381 5.47 1.64 5.49
CA ALA A 381 5.82 2.80 4.69
C ALA A 381 6.40 2.46 3.31
N ASP A 382 6.19 1.24 2.78
CA ASP A 382 6.68 0.86 1.45
C ASP A 382 6.19 1.85 0.36
N GLY A 383 7.13 2.38 -0.42
CA GLY A 383 6.88 3.40 -1.45
C GLY A 383 6.65 4.82 -0.95
N GLY A 384 6.73 5.04 0.36
CA GLY A 384 6.53 6.30 1.05
C GLY A 384 7.80 6.89 1.66
N ILE A 385 7.60 7.70 2.70
CA ILE A 385 8.65 8.35 3.49
C ILE A 385 8.55 7.86 4.94
N VAL A 386 9.65 7.40 5.52
CA VAL A 386 9.75 7.12 6.96
C VAL A 386 10.41 8.33 7.61
N CYS A 387 9.70 8.97 8.52
CA CYS A 387 10.23 10.06 9.33
C CYS A 387 10.77 9.48 10.64
N ILE A 388 12.06 9.67 10.92
CA ILE A 388 12.71 9.22 12.14
C ILE A 388 13.21 10.44 12.92
N ASP A 389 12.67 10.65 14.12
CA ASP A 389 13.17 11.67 15.04
C ASP A 389 14.13 11.06 16.07
N GLU A 390 15.04 11.85 16.62
CA GLU A 390 16.10 11.40 17.56
C GLU A 390 16.89 10.18 17.05
N PHE A 391 17.34 10.24 15.79
CA PHE A 391 18.10 9.14 15.16
C PHE A 391 19.40 8.79 15.92
N ASP A 392 20.01 9.76 16.61
CA ASP A 392 21.20 9.55 17.45
C ASP A 392 20.93 8.65 18.67
N LYS A 393 19.70 8.62 19.17
CA LYS A 393 19.32 7.88 20.38
C LYS A 393 18.92 6.43 20.12
N MET A 394 19.05 5.96 18.89
CA MET A 394 18.78 4.57 18.52
C MET A 394 19.83 3.59 19.04
N ARG A 395 19.39 2.39 19.42
CA ARG A 395 20.27 1.28 19.81
C ARG A 395 21.02 0.72 18.61
N GLU A 396 22.17 0.10 18.85
CA GLU A 396 23.01 -0.49 17.79
C GLU A 396 22.31 -1.61 17.02
N ASP A 397 21.52 -2.47 17.69
CA ASP A 397 20.74 -3.53 17.05
C ASP A 397 19.75 -2.98 16.00
N ASP A 398 19.16 -1.82 16.30
CA ASP A 398 18.19 -1.16 15.43
C ASP A 398 18.88 -0.49 14.23
N ARG A 399 20.15 -0.08 14.39
CA ARG A 399 20.97 0.48 13.31
C ARG A 399 21.27 -0.59 12.25
N VAL A 400 21.55 -1.85 12.65
CA VAL A 400 21.79 -2.97 11.72
C VAL A 400 20.57 -3.23 10.83
N ALA A 401 19.37 -3.21 11.42
CA ALA A 401 18.13 -3.40 10.69
C ALA A 401 17.88 -2.30 9.64
N ILE A 402 18.16 -1.05 9.99
CA ILE A 402 18.06 0.07 9.05
C ILE A 402 19.12 -0.03 7.95
N HIS A 403 20.32 -0.51 8.24
CA HIS A 403 21.37 -0.72 7.24
C HIS A 403 20.94 -1.67 6.12
N GLU A 404 20.37 -2.83 6.47
CA GLU A 404 19.84 -3.80 5.50
C GLU A 404 18.75 -3.16 4.64
N ALA A 405 17.79 -2.49 5.31
CA ALA A 405 16.65 -1.87 4.64
C ALA A 405 17.03 -0.68 3.74
N MET A 406 17.99 0.17 4.13
CA MET A 406 18.46 1.31 3.32
C MET A 406 19.33 0.88 2.13
N GLU A 407 20.04 -0.24 2.27
CA GLU A 407 20.87 -0.83 1.22
C GLU A 407 20.03 -1.52 0.15
N GLN A 408 19.28 -2.54 0.60
CA GLN A 408 18.66 -3.53 -0.28
C GLN A 408 17.20 -3.17 -0.56
N GLN A 409 16.62 -2.23 0.20
CA GLN A 409 15.18 -1.93 0.18
C GLN A 409 14.31 -3.19 0.42
N THR A 410 14.88 -4.16 1.14
CA THR A 410 14.25 -5.41 1.54
C THR A 410 14.71 -5.76 2.95
N ILE A 411 13.83 -6.41 3.70
CA ILE A 411 14.07 -6.87 5.05
C ILE A 411 13.86 -8.39 5.03
N SER A 412 14.89 -9.14 5.40
CA SER A 412 14.82 -10.60 5.51
C SER A 412 14.53 -11.01 6.95
N ILE A 413 13.52 -11.85 7.15
CA ILE A 413 13.14 -12.37 8.47
C ILE A 413 13.13 -13.88 8.43
N ALA A 414 13.98 -14.47 9.27
CA ALA A 414 14.03 -15.91 9.52
C ALA A 414 13.80 -16.16 11.02
N LYS A 415 12.54 -16.27 11.44
CA LYS A 415 12.15 -16.47 12.84
C LYS A 415 10.98 -17.46 12.95
N ALA A 416 11.01 -18.30 13.98
CA ALA A 416 9.92 -19.24 14.32
C ALA A 416 9.44 -20.14 13.15
N GLY A 417 10.35 -20.55 12.27
CA GLY A 417 10.03 -21.39 11.10
C GLY A 417 9.44 -20.63 9.91
N ILE A 418 9.31 -19.31 10.00
CA ILE A 418 8.89 -18.43 8.91
C ILE A 418 10.15 -17.77 8.34
N THR A 419 10.44 -18.05 7.06
CA THR A 419 11.49 -17.39 6.28
C THR A 419 10.83 -16.57 5.18
N THR A 420 10.71 -15.26 5.39
CA THR A 420 10.09 -14.35 4.44
C THR A 420 10.97 -13.12 4.21
N THR A 421 10.94 -12.63 2.98
CA THR A 421 11.58 -11.36 2.60
C THR A 421 10.49 -10.33 2.35
N LEU A 422 10.46 -9.28 3.17
CA LEU A 422 9.54 -8.16 3.02
C LEU A 422 10.23 -7.06 2.23
N ASN A 423 9.49 -6.39 1.37
CA ASN A 423 9.97 -5.22 0.65
C ASN A 423 9.75 -3.97 1.49
N SER A 424 10.76 -3.09 1.52
CA SER A 424 10.74 -1.81 2.23
C SER A 424 11.38 -0.73 1.36
N ARG A 425 10.70 -0.37 0.27
CA ARG A 425 11.13 0.66 -0.68
C ARG A 425 10.70 2.03 -0.17
N CYS A 426 11.18 2.39 1.01
CA CYS A 426 10.90 3.66 1.66
C CYS A 426 12.07 4.63 1.49
N SER A 427 11.74 5.92 1.43
CA SER A 427 12.72 6.99 1.59
C SER A 427 12.87 7.30 3.08
N VAL A 428 14.09 7.49 3.58
CA VAL A 428 14.32 7.82 4.98
C VAL A 428 14.57 9.32 5.13
N LEU A 429 13.76 9.96 5.98
CA LEU A 429 13.97 11.32 6.45
C LEU A 429 14.28 11.27 7.94
N ALA A 430 15.54 11.49 8.30
CA ALA A 430 16.00 11.40 9.68
C ALA A 430 16.35 12.78 10.24
N ALA A 431 15.98 13.04 11.49
CA ALA A 431 16.51 14.15 12.28
C ALA A 431 17.38 13.60 13.40
N ALA A 432 18.56 14.19 13.56
CA ALA A 432 19.46 13.90 14.66
C ALA A 432 20.02 15.19 15.26
N ASN A 433 20.46 15.08 16.51
CA ASN A 433 21.12 16.16 17.22
C ASN A 433 22.63 15.93 17.27
N SER A 434 23.40 17.02 17.38
CA SER A 434 24.84 16.93 17.70
C SER A 434 25.03 16.26 19.06
N VAL A 435 26.12 15.49 19.22
CA VAL A 435 26.45 14.79 20.48
C VAL A 435 26.54 15.77 21.66
N TYR A 436 27.12 16.95 21.42
CA TYR A 436 27.31 18.00 22.43
C TYR A 436 26.16 19.02 22.48
N GLY A 437 25.10 18.82 21.69
CA GLY A 437 23.95 19.72 21.60
C GLY A 437 24.23 21.06 20.92
N ARG A 438 25.50 21.43 20.72
CA ARG A 438 25.95 22.54 19.90
C ARG A 438 26.93 22.05 18.85
N TRP A 439 26.90 22.65 17.68
CA TRP A 439 27.86 22.39 16.62
C TRP A 439 29.13 23.25 16.81
N ASP A 440 30.29 22.61 16.98
CA ASP A 440 31.60 23.28 17.02
C ASP A 440 32.38 22.99 15.74
N ASP A 441 32.70 24.02 14.95
CA ASP A 441 33.46 23.88 13.70
C ASP A 441 34.91 23.45 13.92
N SER A 442 35.43 23.61 15.13
CA SER A 442 36.80 23.20 15.49
C SER A 442 36.96 21.68 15.57
N LYS A 443 35.87 20.94 15.79
CA LYS A 443 35.84 19.49 16.03
C LYS A 443 34.85 18.79 15.10
N GLY A 444 34.98 19.05 13.81
CA GLY A 444 34.02 18.60 12.79
C GLY A 444 33.65 17.11 12.84
N ASP A 445 34.65 16.22 12.95
CA ASP A 445 34.44 14.77 12.88
C ASP A 445 33.96 14.16 14.21
N GLU A 446 34.35 14.73 15.36
CA GLU A 446 33.93 14.26 16.69
C GLU A 446 32.48 14.64 17.02
N ASN A 447 31.89 15.58 16.26
CA ASN A 447 30.51 16.04 16.50
C ASN A 447 29.43 15.02 16.10
N ILE A 448 29.81 13.98 15.34
CA ILE A 448 28.88 13.00 14.77
C ILE A 448 29.26 11.58 15.23
N ASP A 449 28.40 10.96 16.04
CA ASP A 449 28.57 9.58 16.54
C ASP A 449 28.04 8.50 15.55
N PHE A 450 28.14 8.74 14.24
CA PHE A 450 27.67 7.80 13.23
C PHE A 450 28.83 7.10 12.53
N MET A 451 28.68 5.80 12.31
CA MET A 451 29.62 5.05 11.49
C MET A 451 29.60 5.59 10.04
N PRO A 452 30.76 5.75 9.38
CA PRO A 452 30.81 6.29 8.01
C PRO A 452 29.96 5.52 7.00
N THR A 453 29.68 4.25 7.28
CA THR A 453 28.79 3.39 6.50
C THR A 453 27.34 3.88 6.49
N ILE A 454 26.85 4.50 7.57
CA ILE A 454 25.51 5.11 7.64
C ILE A 454 25.51 6.41 6.83
N LEU A 455 26.53 7.25 7.05
CA LEU A 455 26.64 8.55 6.40
C LEU A 455 26.71 8.42 4.87
N SER A 456 27.42 7.42 4.36
CA SER A 456 27.48 7.13 2.92
C SER A 456 26.14 6.69 2.30
N ARG A 457 25.12 6.37 3.10
CA ARG A 457 23.78 5.93 2.63
C ARG A 457 22.75 7.04 2.60
N PHE A 458 23.05 8.15 3.28
CA PHE A 458 22.31 9.39 3.16
C PHE A 458 22.84 10.18 1.98
N ASP A 459 21.96 10.56 1.06
CA ASP A 459 22.36 11.27 -0.15
C ASP A 459 22.55 12.77 0.13
N MET A 460 21.76 13.32 1.05
CA MET A 460 21.84 14.72 1.46
C MET A 460 21.88 14.84 2.98
N ILE A 461 22.93 15.50 3.48
CA ILE A 461 23.12 15.79 4.91
C ILE A 461 23.06 17.31 5.08
N TYR A 462 22.09 17.79 5.85
CA TYR A 462 21.96 19.21 6.19
C TYR A 462 22.41 19.45 7.62
N ILE A 463 23.34 20.39 7.79
CA ILE A 463 23.75 20.87 9.11
C ILE A 463 23.02 22.18 9.37
N VAL A 464 22.08 22.16 10.31
CA VAL A 464 21.30 23.31 10.76
C VAL A 464 21.98 23.88 11.99
N LYS A 465 22.71 24.98 11.80
CA LYS A 465 23.30 25.75 12.90
C LYS A 465 22.33 26.84 13.33
N ASP A 466 22.16 26.99 14.64
CA ASP A 466 21.43 28.14 15.16
C ASP A 466 22.35 29.37 15.16
N THR A 467 22.11 30.30 14.24
CA THR A 467 22.80 31.60 14.23
C THR A 467 21.92 32.61 14.95
N HIS A 468 22.32 33.03 16.15
CA HIS A 468 21.63 34.09 16.88
C HIS A 468 21.78 35.43 16.15
N ASP A 469 20.73 35.82 15.43
CA ASP A 469 20.66 37.12 14.75
C ASP A 469 19.35 37.84 15.14
N VAL A 470 19.50 38.93 15.89
CA VAL A 470 18.39 39.71 16.47
C VAL A 470 17.49 40.30 15.38
N LEU A 471 18.06 40.65 14.21
CA LEU A 471 17.30 41.17 13.07
C LEU A 471 16.43 40.08 12.43
N ARG A 472 16.91 38.84 12.41
CA ARG A 472 16.19 37.71 11.85
C ARG A 472 15.07 37.22 12.78
N ASP A 473 15.29 37.29 14.08
CA ASP A 473 14.31 36.89 15.10
C ASP A 473 13.12 37.86 15.16
N THR A 474 13.37 39.16 14.95
CA THR A 474 12.29 40.16 14.86
C THR A 474 11.41 39.98 13.62
N VAL A 475 11.99 39.68 12.46
CA VAL A 475 11.26 39.42 11.21
C VAL A 475 10.51 38.07 11.23
N SER A 476 11.05 37.07 11.93
CA SER A 476 10.41 35.75 12.09
C SER A 476 9.05 35.84 12.79
N SER A 477 8.82 36.87 13.62
CA SER A 477 7.56 37.06 14.35
C SER A 477 6.44 37.72 13.52
N SER A 478 6.75 38.36 12.39
CA SER A 478 5.83 39.26 11.68
C SER A 478 5.34 38.77 10.30
N SER A 479 5.88 37.66 9.78
CA SER A 479 5.58 37.17 8.43
C SER A 479 4.66 35.93 8.41
N THR A 480 3.36 36.15 8.63
CA THR A 480 2.31 35.13 8.41
C THR A 480 1.36 35.56 7.28
N GLU A 481 1.84 35.57 6.04
CA GLU A 481 0.95 35.55 4.88
C GLU A 481 0.91 34.13 4.29
N SER A 482 -0.15 33.40 4.62
CA SER A 482 -0.35 32.03 4.20
C SER A 482 -1.05 31.96 2.83
N VAL A 483 -0.30 31.78 1.75
CA VAL A 483 -0.88 31.31 0.48
C VAL A 483 -1.25 29.83 0.68
N THR A 484 -2.54 29.57 0.84
CA THR A 484 -3.06 28.26 1.28
C THR A 484 -3.39 27.38 0.07
N LEU A 485 -2.38 26.74 -0.52
CA LEU A 485 -2.53 25.73 -1.58
C LEU A 485 -2.38 24.29 -1.06
N LYS A 486 -2.65 24.06 0.23
CA LYS A 486 -2.44 22.76 0.90
C LYS A 486 -3.12 21.56 0.21
N PRO A 487 -4.41 21.61 -0.19
CA PRO A 487 -5.06 20.45 -0.82
C PRO A 487 -4.62 20.22 -2.27
N LEU A 488 -4.30 21.30 -3.01
CA LEU A 488 -3.89 21.24 -4.43
C LEU A 488 -2.45 20.73 -4.61
N LEU A 489 -1.56 21.01 -3.67
CA LEU A 489 -0.17 20.52 -3.74
C LEU A 489 -0.09 19.00 -3.59
N TYR A 490 -0.91 18.44 -2.70
CA TYR A 490 -0.99 17.01 -2.48
C TYR A 490 -1.43 16.26 -3.76
N THR A 491 -2.50 16.72 -4.40
CA THR A 491 -3.01 16.12 -5.64
C THR A 491 -2.03 16.30 -6.79
N TYR A 492 -1.35 17.44 -6.86
CA TYR A 492 -0.28 17.69 -7.84
C TYR A 492 0.91 16.73 -7.67
N ILE A 493 1.41 16.53 -6.44
CA ILE A 493 2.48 15.56 -6.16
C ILE A 493 2.01 14.15 -6.52
N ALA A 494 0.77 13.78 -6.20
CA ALA A 494 0.19 12.50 -6.57
C ALA A 494 0.20 12.29 -8.10
N PHE A 495 -0.29 13.29 -8.85
CA PHE A 495 -0.30 13.30 -10.31
C PHE A 495 1.11 13.15 -10.89
N CYS A 496 2.08 13.94 -10.41
CA CYS A 496 3.45 13.91 -10.93
C CYS A 496 4.12 12.53 -10.80
N ARG A 497 4.03 11.83 -9.65
CA ARG A 497 4.68 10.49 -9.56
C ARG A 497 3.89 9.36 -10.24
N ALA A 498 2.66 9.61 -10.69
CA ALA A 498 1.88 8.64 -11.46
C ALA A 498 2.17 8.76 -12.97
N THR A 499 2.22 9.99 -13.48
CA THR A 499 2.29 10.28 -14.91
C THR A 499 3.72 10.52 -15.41
N CYS A 500 4.60 11.08 -14.58
CA CYS A 500 5.92 11.52 -15.03
C CYS A 500 7.01 10.47 -14.74
N ALA A 501 7.71 10.05 -15.80
CA ALA A 501 8.95 9.28 -15.71
C ALA A 501 10.06 10.01 -16.46
N PRO A 502 10.84 10.89 -15.80
CA PRO A 502 11.89 11.64 -16.47
C PRO A 502 12.99 10.72 -17.01
N ARG A 503 13.39 10.96 -18.26
CA ARG A 503 14.53 10.28 -18.90
C ARG A 503 15.71 11.25 -18.98
N LEU A 504 16.90 10.73 -18.69
CA LEU A 504 18.13 11.51 -18.73
C LEU A 504 18.48 11.79 -20.20
N SER A 505 18.70 13.06 -20.54
CA SER A 505 19.26 13.43 -21.85
C SER A 505 20.77 13.16 -21.88
N GLN A 506 21.33 12.97 -23.09
CA GLN A 506 22.77 12.78 -23.26
C GLN A 506 23.59 13.97 -22.72
N THR A 507 23.13 15.19 -23.00
CA THR A 507 23.75 16.44 -22.52
C THR A 507 23.74 16.56 -21.00
N ALA A 508 22.68 16.09 -20.32
CA ALA A 508 22.64 16.06 -18.87
C ALA A 508 23.60 15.01 -18.31
N SER A 509 23.73 13.86 -18.98
CA SER A 509 24.64 12.79 -18.55
C SER A 509 26.11 13.24 -18.55
N GLU A 510 26.54 13.95 -19.58
CA GLU A 510 27.91 14.47 -19.70
C GLU A 510 28.21 15.50 -18.60
N LYS A 511 27.27 16.40 -18.33
CA LYS A 511 27.38 17.38 -17.24
C LYS A 511 27.45 16.72 -15.85
N LEU A 512 26.74 15.61 -15.65
CA LEU A 512 26.80 14.86 -14.40
C LEU A 512 28.16 14.17 -14.23
N ILE A 513 28.69 13.56 -15.29
CA ILE A 513 30.03 12.94 -15.28
C ILE A 513 31.09 14.01 -14.94
N HIS A 514 31.04 15.15 -15.61
CA HIS A 514 31.98 16.24 -15.36
C HIS A 514 31.88 16.76 -13.91
N SER A 515 30.66 16.97 -13.41
CA SER A 515 30.44 17.38 -12.02
C SER A 515 30.94 16.34 -11.01
N TYR A 516 30.78 15.05 -11.30
CA TYR A 516 31.26 13.97 -10.45
C TYR A 516 32.80 13.93 -10.38
N VAL A 517 33.47 14.06 -11.53
CA VAL A 517 34.95 14.15 -11.58
C VAL A 517 35.44 15.35 -10.78
N ARG A 518 34.76 16.50 -10.88
CA ARG A 518 35.08 17.70 -10.10
C ARG A 518 34.95 17.49 -8.59
N LEU A 519 33.88 16.81 -8.15
CA LEU A 519 33.67 16.52 -6.73
C LEU A 519 34.73 15.58 -6.16
N ARG A 520 35.23 14.63 -6.97
CA ARG A 520 36.24 13.65 -6.52
C ARG A 520 37.65 14.23 -6.45
N ASN A 521 37.95 15.25 -7.26
CA ASN A 521 39.27 15.89 -7.31
C ASN A 521 39.21 17.33 -6.77
N PRO A 522 39.12 17.54 -5.44
CA PRO A 522 39.08 18.87 -4.85
C PRO A 522 40.42 19.62 -4.93
N LEU A 523 41.53 18.92 -5.19
CA LEU A 523 42.90 19.45 -5.08
C LEU A 523 43.32 20.44 -6.19
N VAL A 524 42.64 20.48 -7.33
CA VAL A 524 43.06 21.35 -8.46
C VAL A 524 42.55 22.80 -8.28
N ASP A 525 41.48 23.02 -7.51
CA ASP A 525 40.83 24.34 -7.40
C ASP A 525 41.35 25.18 -6.20
N ALA A 526 42.19 24.62 -5.32
CA ALA A 526 42.79 25.37 -4.21
C ALA A 526 43.95 26.29 -4.64
N GLU A 527 44.58 26.01 -5.78
CA GLU A 527 45.68 26.84 -6.34
C GLU A 527 45.18 27.97 -7.25
N HIS A 528 43.86 28.05 -7.52
CA HIS A 528 43.26 29.02 -8.44
C HIS A 528 42.17 29.91 -7.82
N ARG A 529 42.18 30.12 -6.50
CA ARG A 529 41.35 31.14 -5.83
C ARG A 529 42.17 32.25 -5.22
#